data_AF-A0A1X1NBU6-F1
#
_entry.id   AF-A0A1X1NBU6-F1
#
_cell.length_a   1.000
_cell.length_b   1.000
_cell.length_c   1.000
_cell.angle_alpha   90.00
_cell.angle_beta   90.00
_cell.angle_gamma   90.00
#
_symmetry.space_group_name_H-M   'P 1'
#
loop_
_entity.id
_entity.type
_entity.pdbx_description
1 polymer ?
#
loop_
_entity_poly.entity_id
_entity_poly.type
_entity_poly.pdbx_seq_one_letter_code
_entity_poly.pdbx_strand_id
1 'polypeptide(L)'
;MLASLLPAAAIAVEAFEDDPSAVLFPEEAALLSRAVDKRRREFTTARVCAHRALEGLGLPAAPILPGSRGAPGWPDGVVGSITHCAGYRAAAVARAAEVHTIGID
;
A
#
# COMPACT_ATOMS: atom_id res chain seq x y z
N MET A 1 -14.00 0.78 -6.20
CA MET A 1 -15.01 0.38 -5.19
C MET A 1 -14.57 0.71 -3.77
N LEU A 2 -13.29 0.63 -3.42
CA LEU A 2 -12.85 0.89 -2.05
C LEU A 2 -13.07 2.35 -1.61
N ALA A 3 -12.79 3.31 -2.49
CA ALA A 3 -12.89 4.74 -2.16
C ALA A 3 -14.28 5.17 -1.65
N SER A 4 -15.37 4.54 -2.11
CA SER A 4 -16.73 4.88 -1.66
C SER A 4 -17.06 4.39 -0.25
N LEU A 5 -16.25 3.51 0.32
CA LEU A 5 -16.42 2.99 1.68
C LEU A 5 -15.64 3.80 2.72
N LEU A 6 -14.76 4.71 2.28
CA LEU A 6 -13.86 5.46 3.14
C LEU A 6 -14.33 6.90 3.34
N PRO A 7 -13.95 7.54 4.46
CA PRO A 7 -14.12 8.97 4.62
C PRO A 7 -13.43 9.76 3.51
N ALA A 8 -13.96 10.94 3.17
CA ALA A 8 -13.38 11.81 2.14
C ALA A 8 -11.92 12.22 2.38
N ALA A 9 -11.45 12.16 3.63
CA ALA A 9 -10.06 12.44 4.00
C ALA A 9 -9.07 11.32 3.62
N ALA A 10 -9.55 10.14 3.21
CA ALA A 10 -8.71 9.02 2.83
C ALA A 10 -8.57 8.91 1.30
N ILE A 11 -7.37 8.57 0.86
CA ILE A 11 -7.06 8.24 -0.53
C ILE A 11 -6.93 6.73 -0.64
N ALA A 12 -7.68 6.13 -1.57
CA ALA A 12 -7.63 4.71 -1.88
C ALA A 12 -7.19 4.48 -3.32
N VAL A 13 -6.33 3.51 -3.52
CA VAL A 13 -5.90 3.02 -4.83
C VAL A 13 -6.09 1.51 -4.86
N GLU A 14 -6.71 1.02 -5.91
CA GLU A 14 -7.00 -0.40 -6.12
C GLU A 14 -6.52 -0.86 -7.50
N ALA A 15 -6.11 -2.13 -7.57
CA ALA A 15 -5.71 -2.82 -8.79
C ALA A 15 -6.32 -4.23 -8.80
N PHE A 16 -6.77 -4.66 -9.97
CA PHE A 16 -7.40 -5.98 -10.15
C PHE A 16 -6.47 -7.01 -10.81
N GLU A 17 -5.33 -6.54 -11.31
CA GLU A 17 -4.32 -7.34 -11.99
C GLU A 17 -2.91 -6.94 -11.53
N ASP A 18 -1.94 -7.84 -11.71
CA ASP A 18 -0.53 -7.58 -11.43
C ASP A 18 0.14 -6.98 -12.68
N ASP A 19 0.71 -5.78 -12.56
CA ASP A 19 1.51 -5.16 -13.62
C ASP A 19 2.93 -5.76 -13.64
N PRO A 20 3.36 -6.44 -14.72
CA PRO A 20 4.69 -7.04 -14.81
C PRO A 20 5.82 -6.02 -14.92
N SER A 21 5.52 -4.76 -15.26
CA SER A 21 6.47 -3.65 -15.33
C SER A 21 6.61 -2.88 -14.02
N ALA A 22 5.79 -3.19 -13.01
CA ALA A 22 5.84 -2.53 -11.72
C ALA A 22 7.18 -2.80 -11.02
N VAL A 23 7.80 -1.72 -10.53
CA VAL A 23 9.10 -1.76 -9.86
C VAL A 23 8.94 -1.33 -8.40
N LEU A 24 9.55 -2.07 -7.50
CA LEU A 24 9.65 -1.72 -6.09
C LEU A 24 10.86 -0.83 -5.81
N PHE A 25 10.81 -0.10 -4.70
CA PHE A 25 12.03 0.44 -4.12
C PHE A 25 13.00 -0.71 -3.77
N PRO A 26 14.33 -0.53 -3.91
CA PRO A 26 15.31 -1.57 -3.60
C PRO A 26 15.15 -2.17 -2.20
N GLU A 27 14.81 -1.34 -1.21
CA GLU A 27 14.61 -1.73 0.18
C GLU A 27 13.39 -2.65 0.36
N GLU A 28 12.33 -2.43 -0.42
CA GLU A 28 11.14 -3.31 -0.44
C GLU A 28 11.41 -4.59 -1.22
N ALA A 29 12.13 -4.51 -2.34
CA ALA A 29 12.54 -5.67 -3.13
C ALA A 29 13.38 -6.65 -2.31
N ALA A 30 14.21 -6.16 -1.39
CA ALA A 30 15.00 -6.99 -0.47
C ALA A 30 14.13 -7.90 0.42
N LEU A 31 12.91 -7.49 0.76
CA LEU A 31 11.95 -8.27 1.55
C LEU A 31 11.47 -9.53 0.82
N LEU A 32 11.60 -9.56 -0.50
CA LEU A 32 11.12 -10.64 -1.37
C LEU A 32 12.19 -11.66 -1.75
N SER A 33 13.38 -11.61 -1.13
CA SER A 33 14.52 -12.46 -1.46
C SER A 33 14.19 -13.96 -1.60
N ARG A 34 13.29 -14.48 -0.74
CA ARG A 34 12.83 -15.88 -0.75
C ARG A 34 11.38 -16.08 -1.21
N ALA A 35 10.72 -15.02 -1.65
CA ALA A 35 9.32 -15.10 -2.06
C ALA A 35 9.19 -15.77 -3.43
N VAL A 36 8.18 -16.64 -3.58
CA VAL A 36 7.77 -17.21 -4.88
C VAL A 36 7.16 -16.14 -5.78
N ASP A 37 7.17 -16.36 -7.09
CA ASP A 37 6.75 -15.35 -8.09
C ASP A 37 5.35 -14.79 -7.86
N LYS A 38 4.40 -15.64 -7.47
CA LYS A 38 3.04 -15.19 -7.14
C LYS A 38 3.05 -14.14 -6.01
N ARG A 39 3.75 -14.44 -4.92
CA ARG A 39 3.88 -13.52 -3.78
C ARG A 39 4.62 -12.26 -4.16
N ARG A 40 5.64 -12.36 -5.03
CA ARG A 40 6.38 -11.19 -5.53
C ARG A 40 5.44 -10.23 -6.26
N ARG A 41 4.66 -10.73 -7.22
CA ARG A 41 3.71 -9.90 -7.98
C ARG A 41 2.66 -9.25 -7.07
N GLU A 42 2.01 -10.04 -6.22
CA GLU A 42 1.01 -9.55 -5.26
C GLU A 42 1.56 -8.45 -4.36
N PHE A 43 2.75 -8.68 -3.79
CA PHE A 43 3.40 -7.70 -2.91
C PHE A 43 3.79 -6.44 -3.67
N THR A 44 4.36 -6.58 -4.87
CA THR A 44 4.76 -5.47 -5.73
C THR A 44 3.56 -4.58 -6.07
N THR A 45 2.48 -5.16 -6.58
CA THR A 45 1.31 -4.38 -6.98
C THR A 45 0.63 -3.72 -5.77
N ALA A 46 0.52 -4.41 -4.64
CA ALA A 46 -0.02 -3.82 -3.42
C ALA A 46 0.82 -2.64 -2.90
N ARG A 47 2.16 -2.71 -3.03
CA ARG A 47 3.06 -1.59 -2.70
C ARG A 47 2.93 -0.43 -3.66
N VAL A 48 2.81 -0.68 -4.96
CA VAL A 48 2.55 0.38 -5.95
C VAL A 48 1.22 1.09 -5.66
N CYS A 49 0.16 0.36 -5.28
CA CYS A 49 -1.08 0.99 -4.81
C CYS A 49 -0.82 1.91 -3.61
N ALA A 50 -0.01 1.48 -2.64
CA ALA A 50 0.31 2.28 -1.46
C ALA A 50 1.14 3.53 -1.80
N HIS A 51 2.13 3.44 -2.70
CA HIS A 51 2.90 4.59 -3.16
C HIS A 51 2.02 5.60 -3.90
N ARG A 52 1.16 5.13 -4.81
CA ARG A 52 0.20 6.00 -5.52
C ARG A 52 -0.80 6.65 -4.57
N ALA A 53 -1.20 5.96 -3.51
CA ALA A 53 -2.07 6.54 -2.50
C ALA A 53 -1.36 7.65 -1.70
N LEU A 54 -0.07 7.48 -1.38
CA LEU A 54 0.76 8.53 -0.78
C LEU A 54 0.91 9.74 -1.71
N GLU A 55 1.17 9.51 -3.01
CA GLU A 55 1.22 10.56 -4.03
C GLU A 55 -0.11 11.32 -4.12
N GLY A 56 -1.25 10.61 -4.08
CA GLY A 56 -2.57 11.23 -4.04
C GLY A 56 -2.84 12.04 -2.77
N LEU A 57 -2.15 11.75 -1.66
CA LEU A 57 -2.18 12.55 -0.43
C LEU A 57 -1.26 13.79 -0.50
N GLY A 58 -0.53 13.95 -1.61
CA GLY A 58 0.45 15.01 -1.83
C GLY A 58 1.81 14.74 -1.18
N LEU A 59 2.12 13.49 -0.85
CA LEU A 59 3.40 13.07 -0.28
C LEU A 59 4.23 12.34 -1.34
N PRO A 60 5.57 12.46 -1.32
CA PRO A 60 6.41 11.68 -2.21
C PRO A 60 6.27 10.18 -1.92
N ALA A 61 6.34 9.35 -2.95
CA ALA A 61 6.50 7.91 -2.77
C ALA A 61 7.79 7.62 -1.98
N ALA A 62 7.69 6.71 -1.01
CA ALA A 62 8.79 6.27 -0.16
C ALA A 62 8.65 4.76 0.11
N PRO A 63 9.75 4.05 0.40
CA PRO A 63 9.69 2.63 0.73
C PRO A 63 8.86 2.38 2.00
N ILE A 64 7.91 1.45 1.92
CA ILE A 64 7.02 1.06 3.02
C ILE A 64 7.50 -0.28 3.58
N LEU A 65 8.48 -0.19 4.47
CA LEU A 65 9.09 -1.33 5.13
C LEU A 65 8.21 -1.85 6.28
N PRO A 66 8.30 -3.14 6.65
CA PRO A 66 7.58 -3.66 7.81
C PRO A 66 8.01 -2.94 9.10
N GLY A 67 7.04 -2.34 9.79
CA GLY A 67 7.17 -1.80 11.14
C GLY A 67 6.80 -2.82 12.21
N SER A 68 6.26 -2.34 13.33
CA SER A 68 5.94 -3.19 14.48
C SER A 68 4.98 -4.33 14.11
N ARG A 69 5.31 -5.56 14.51
CA ARG A 69 4.53 -6.78 14.22
C ARG A 69 4.21 -7.00 12.73
N GLY A 70 5.00 -6.45 11.81
CA GLY A 70 4.82 -6.61 10.38
C GLY A 70 3.82 -5.66 9.73
N ALA A 71 3.26 -4.70 10.48
CA ALA A 71 2.42 -3.64 9.92
C ALA A 71 3.22 -2.80 8.91
N PRO A 72 2.60 -2.22 7.86
CA PRO A 72 3.29 -1.30 6.96
C PRO A 72 3.85 -0.09 7.72
N GLY A 73 5.13 0.21 7.52
CA GLY A 73 5.82 1.36 8.09
C GLY A 73 5.51 2.61 7.26
N TRP A 74 4.38 3.23 7.55
CA TRP A 74 3.97 4.47 6.91
C TRP A 74 4.91 5.64 7.26
N PRO A 75 5.07 6.63 6.36
CA PRO A 75 5.75 7.88 6.68
C PRO A 75 5.13 8.58 7.90
N ASP A 76 5.92 9.42 8.56
CA ASP A 76 5.45 10.21 9.70
C ASP A 76 4.19 11.02 9.36
N GLY A 77 3.20 10.97 10.26
CA GLY A 77 1.93 11.66 10.08
C GLY A 77 0.95 10.98 9.12
N VAL A 78 1.24 9.75 8.66
CA VAL A 78 0.34 8.95 7.80
C VAL A 78 -0.17 7.72 8.54
N VAL A 79 -1.44 7.41 8.35
CA VAL A 79 -2.04 6.12 8.71
C VAL A 79 -2.55 5.44 7.44
N GLY A 80 -2.59 4.11 7.44
CA GLY A 80 -3.08 3.38 6.28
C GLY A 80 -3.13 1.87 6.48
N SER A 81 -3.69 1.19 5.47
CA SER A 81 -3.74 -0.26 5.39
C SER A 81 -3.53 -0.72 3.95
N ILE A 82 -3.07 -1.97 3.80
CA ILE A 82 -2.82 -2.62 2.52
C ILE A 82 -3.46 -4.02 2.57
N THR A 83 -4.28 -4.36 1.58
CA THR A 83 -4.90 -5.70 1.42
C THR A 83 -4.60 -6.28 0.05
N HIS A 84 -4.65 -7.60 -0.07
CA HIS A 84 -4.66 -8.30 -1.35
C HIS A 84 -5.39 -9.64 -1.23
N CYS A 85 -6.08 -10.02 -2.30
CA CYS A 85 -6.64 -11.36 -2.46
C CYS A 85 -6.54 -11.78 -3.94
N ALA A 86 -7.17 -12.89 -4.34
CA ALA A 86 -7.19 -13.28 -5.74
C ALA A 86 -7.93 -12.21 -6.58
N GLY A 87 -7.24 -11.62 -7.56
CA GLY A 87 -7.83 -10.58 -8.43
C GLY A 87 -8.02 -9.20 -7.78
N TYR A 88 -7.41 -8.95 -6.61
CA TYR A 88 -7.51 -7.63 -5.96
C TYR A 88 -6.26 -7.28 -5.16
N ARG A 89 -5.80 -6.03 -5.24
CA ARG A 89 -4.82 -5.40 -4.36
C ARG A 89 -5.28 -3.98 -4.11
N ALA A 90 -5.15 -3.52 -2.88
CA ALA A 90 -5.48 -2.14 -2.58
C ALA A 90 -4.65 -1.60 -1.42
N ALA A 91 -4.54 -0.29 -1.40
CA ALA A 91 -4.03 0.46 -0.27
C ALA A 91 -4.91 1.69 -0.04
N ALA A 92 -5.07 2.04 1.23
CA ALA A 92 -5.73 3.26 1.64
C ALA A 92 -4.87 3.99 2.66
N VAL A 93 -4.71 5.31 2.48
CA VAL A 93 -3.93 6.18 3.37
C VAL A 93 -4.69 7.45 3.70
N ALA A 94 -4.38 8.04 4.84
CA ALA A 94 -4.87 9.36 5.24
C ALA A 94 -3.85 10.04 6.16
N ARG A 95 -4.01 11.36 6.38
CA ARG A 95 -3.24 12.07 7.41
C ARG A 95 -3.72 11.66 8.79
N ALA A 96 -2.79 11.36 9.69
CA ALA A 96 -3.06 10.97 11.07
C ALA A 96 -3.81 12.05 11.87
N ALA A 97 -3.73 13.32 11.43
CA ALA A 97 -4.47 14.44 12.00
C ALA A 97 -5.98 14.41 11.69
N GLU A 98 -6.39 13.70 10.64
CA GLU A 98 -7.78 13.64 10.15
C GLU A 98 -8.43 12.27 10.44
N VAL A 99 -7.63 11.20 10.41
CA VAL A 99 -8.07 9.83 10.64
C VAL A 99 -7.13 9.14 11.63
N HIS A 100 -7.69 8.55 12.69
CA HIS A 100 -6.88 7.90 13.73
C HIS A 100 -6.24 6.58 13.26
N THR A 101 -6.97 5.77 12.48
CA THR A 101 -6.48 4.51 11.93
C THR A 101 -7.32 4.08 10.73
N ILE A 102 -6.76 3.24 9.87
CA ILE A 102 -7.44 2.61 8.74
C ILE A 102 -7.16 1.11 8.79
N GLY A 103 -8.20 0.30 8.62
CA GLY A 103 -8.10 -1.14 8.40
C GLY A 103 -8.99 -1.52 7.23
N ILE A 104 -8.44 -2.27 6.27
CA ILE A 104 -9.16 -2.79 5.10
C ILE A 104 -8.78 -4.25 4.95
N ASP A 105 -9.74 -5.07 4.50
CA ASP A 105 -9.55 -6.49 4.17
C ASP A 105 -10.36 -6.81 2.90
#